data_AF-A0A2D6IXX2-F1
#
_entry.id   AF-A0A2D6IXX2-F1
#
_cell.length_a   1.000
_cell.length_b   1.000
_cell.length_c   1.000
_cell.angle_alpha   90.00
_cell.angle_beta   90.00
_cell.angle_gamma   90.00
#
_symmetry.space_group_name_H-M   'P 1'
#
loop_
_entity.id
_entity.type
_entity.pdbx_description
1 polymer ?
#
loop_
_entity_poly.entity_id
_entity_poly.type
_entity_poly.pdbx_seq_one_letter_code
_entity_poly.pdbx_strand_id
1 'polypeptide(L)'
;MSGGFDKNQTIQDYTIILWALLPGFMAFYCHDRRGIRFFEQPAAEVIEFSTDYDDAVKRILADPEQAATFGQVDLGLAVAYIIPFTGDHSSVLGVFSILVQPDEAKTYDEIVDQVYPVVNSLQRELSLRYRLMAAYKQLNTRSAEENLLHQIEKVVYLRRTSDDTLTHILLLCRKFLKVAGT
;
A
#
# COMPACT_ATOMS: atom_id res chain seq x y z
N MET A 1 -25.05 12.49 -2.73
CA MET A 1 -23.97 13.28 -3.33
C MET A 1 -22.69 12.46 -3.24
N SER A 2 -22.44 11.64 -4.26
CA SER A 2 -21.29 10.75 -4.36
C SER A 2 -20.11 11.53 -4.95
N GLY A 3 -19.42 12.29 -4.10
CA GLY A 3 -18.09 12.83 -4.41
C GLY A 3 -17.06 11.71 -4.38
N GLY A 4 -17.18 10.75 -5.31
CA GLY A 4 -16.15 9.76 -5.53
C GLY A 4 -14.99 10.48 -6.20
N PHE A 5 -13.93 10.75 -5.46
CA PHE A 5 -12.62 10.99 -6.06
C PHE A 5 -12.33 9.80 -6.96
N ASP A 6 -12.44 10.01 -8.27
CA ASP A 6 -12.14 8.98 -9.24
C ASP A 6 -10.65 8.71 -9.12
N LYS A 7 -10.29 7.51 -8.64
CA LYS A 7 -8.89 7.12 -8.40
C LYS A 7 -8.04 7.36 -9.65
N ASN A 8 -8.66 7.25 -10.82
CA ASN A 8 -8.04 7.49 -12.11
C ASN A 8 -7.62 8.96 -12.33
N GLN A 9 -8.35 9.93 -11.77
CA GLN A 9 -8.05 11.35 -11.96
C GLN A 9 -6.80 11.77 -11.19
N THR A 10 -6.74 11.47 -9.88
CA THR A 10 -5.56 11.81 -9.04
C THR A 10 -4.28 11.17 -9.59
N ILE A 11 -4.40 9.96 -10.14
CA ILE A 11 -3.30 9.24 -10.79
C ILE A 11 -2.84 9.95 -12.06
N GLN A 12 -3.78 10.34 -12.93
CA GLN A 12 -3.44 11.10 -14.14
C GLN A 12 -2.74 12.41 -13.77
N ASP A 13 -3.17 13.08 -12.69
CA ASP A 13 -2.54 14.30 -12.22
C ASP A 13 -1.07 14.05 -11.83
N TYR A 14 -0.76 12.95 -11.14
CA TYR A 14 0.62 12.58 -10.82
C TYR A 14 1.45 12.24 -12.07
N THR A 15 0.88 11.52 -13.04
CA THR A 15 1.56 11.24 -14.32
C THR A 15 1.88 12.55 -15.06
N ILE A 16 0.94 13.49 -15.11
CA ILE A 16 1.13 14.81 -15.73
C ILE A 16 2.24 15.60 -15.03
N ILE A 17 2.27 15.57 -13.70
CA ILE A 17 3.34 16.24 -12.93
C ILE A 17 4.70 15.59 -13.25
N LEU A 18 4.78 14.26 -13.32
CA LEU A 18 6.03 13.57 -13.66
C LEU A 18 6.49 13.91 -15.08
N TRP A 19 5.59 13.95 -16.06
CA TRP A 19 5.92 14.44 -17.41
C TRP A 19 6.44 15.88 -17.42
N ALA A 20 5.93 16.74 -16.54
CA ALA A 20 6.38 18.13 -16.44
C ALA A 20 7.74 18.28 -15.74
N LEU A 21 8.05 17.41 -14.77
CA LEU A 21 9.26 17.49 -13.95
C LEU A 21 10.45 16.73 -14.57
N LEU A 22 10.18 15.65 -15.30
CA LEU A 22 11.20 14.73 -15.79
C LEU A 22 11.19 14.66 -17.32
N PRO A 23 12.15 15.30 -17.98
CA PRO A 23 12.49 15.00 -19.37
C PRO A 23 12.72 13.49 -19.54
N GLY A 24 12.20 12.91 -20.63
CA GLY A 24 12.34 11.49 -20.91
C GLY A 24 11.55 10.56 -19.99
N PHE A 25 10.62 11.06 -19.15
CA PHE A 25 9.77 10.18 -18.34
C PHE A 25 8.96 9.21 -19.20
N MET A 26 9.07 7.92 -18.89
CA MET A 26 8.43 6.83 -19.62
C MET A 26 7.29 6.21 -18.83
N ALA A 27 7.53 5.85 -17.58
CA ALA A 27 6.56 5.16 -16.72
C ALA A 27 6.93 5.25 -15.25
N PHE A 28 5.97 5.00 -14.37
CA PHE A 28 6.23 4.71 -12.96
C PHE A 28 5.47 3.47 -12.52
N TYR A 29 5.98 2.83 -11.47
CA TYR A 29 5.46 1.61 -10.89
C TYR A 29 5.45 1.73 -9.37
N CYS A 30 4.46 1.14 -8.72
CA CYS A 30 4.46 1.01 -7.26
C CYS A 30 4.44 -0.46 -6.85
N HIS A 31 5.35 -0.81 -5.96
CA HIS A 31 5.44 -2.14 -5.34
C HIS A 31 5.11 -2.02 -3.87
N ASP A 32 4.36 -3.00 -3.34
CA ASP A 32 4.09 -3.07 -1.91
C ASP A 32 5.33 -3.54 -1.13
N ARG A 33 5.21 -3.62 0.20
CA ARG A 33 6.28 -4.14 1.07
C ARG A 33 6.73 -5.57 0.73
N ARG A 34 5.91 -6.35 0.02
CA ARG A 34 6.23 -7.73 -0.38
C ARG A 34 6.91 -7.78 -1.76
N GLY A 35 7.14 -6.63 -2.40
CA GLY A 35 7.65 -6.53 -3.76
C GLY A 35 6.59 -6.82 -4.82
N ILE A 36 5.31 -6.90 -4.45
CA ILE A 36 4.23 -7.15 -5.41
C ILE A 36 3.87 -5.82 -6.07
N ARG A 37 4.00 -5.76 -7.39
CA ARG A 37 3.52 -4.64 -8.18
C ARG A 37 2.00 -4.56 -8.05
N PHE A 38 1.52 -3.42 -7.58
CA PHE A 38 0.08 -3.16 -7.50
C PHE A 38 -0.34 -1.99 -8.40
N PHE A 39 0.62 -1.33 -9.06
CA PHE A 39 0.36 -0.14 -9.85
C PHE A 39 1.42 0.13 -10.93
N GLU A 40 0.99 0.67 -12.07
CA GLU A 40 1.84 1.12 -13.19
C GLU A 40 1.17 2.21 -14.04
N GLN A 41 1.93 3.22 -14.52
CA GLN A 41 1.44 4.31 -15.38
C GLN A 41 2.55 5.14 -16.07
N PRO A 42 2.41 5.51 -17.36
CA PRO A 42 1.52 4.87 -18.33
C PRO A 42 1.87 3.37 -18.50
N ALA A 43 0.94 2.60 -19.06
CA ALA A 43 1.25 1.24 -19.51
C ALA A 43 2.18 1.35 -20.73
N ALA A 44 3.48 1.47 -20.49
CA ALA A 44 4.48 1.55 -21.55
C ALA A 44 4.60 0.19 -22.28
N GLU A 45 5.00 0.24 -23.56
CA GLU A 45 5.43 -0.93 -24.32
C GLU A 45 6.51 -1.71 -23.56
N VAL A 46 6.57 -3.02 -23.82
CA VAL A 46 7.25 -4.06 -23.04
C VAL A 46 8.69 -3.69 -22.66
N ILE A 47 8.86 -3.04 -21.51
CA ILE A 47 10.15 -2.95 -20.82
C ILE A 47 10.31 -4.22 -20.02
N GLU A 48 11.25 -5.07 -20.44
CA GLU A 48 11.60 -6.28 -19.70
C GLU A 48 12.39 -5.89 -18.45
N PHE A 49 11.82 -6.18 -17.28
CA PHE A 49 12.52 -5.98 -16.01
C PHE A 49 13.60 -7.05 -15.85
N SER A 50 14.84 -6.61 -15.64
CA SER A 50 15.98 -7.49 -15.42
C SER A 50 15.96 -8.10 -14.03
N THR A 51 16.73 -9.17 -13.83
CA THR A 51 16.97 -9.73 -12.50
C THR A 51 17.61 -8.72 -11.55
N ASP A 52 18.42 -7.79 -12.08
CA ASP A 52 19.07 -6.74 -11.30
C ASP A 52 18.06 -5.75 -10.74
N TYR A 53 17.00 -5.45 -11.50
CA TYR A 53 15.90 -4.63 -11.01
C TYR A 53 15.15 -5.30 -9.86
N ASP A 54 14.79 -6.58 -10.01
CA ASP A 54 14.08 -7.31 -8.96
C ASP A 54 14.92 -7.43 -7.69
N ASP A 55 16.23 -7.62 -7.82
CA ASP A 55 17.14 -7.69 -6.69
C ASP A 55 17.36 -6.32 -6.04
N ALA A 56 17.42 -5.24 -6.82
CA ALA A 56 17.44 -3.87 -6.30
C ALA A 56 16.18 -3.55 -5.49
N VAL A 57 14.99 -3.90 -6.01
CA VAL A 57 13.71 -3.74 -5.29
C VAL A 57 13.75 -4.51 -3.96
N LYS A 58 14.18 -5.77 -3.95
CA LYS A 58 14.29 -6.56 -2.72
C LYS A 58 15.27 -5.95 -1.71
N ARG A 59 16.43 -5.48 -2.16
CA ARG A 59 17.44 -4.85 -1.30
C ARG A 59 16.90 -3.58 -0.66
N ILE A 60 16.26 -2.71 -1.43
CA ILE A 60 15.69 -1.45 -0.94
C ILE A 60 14.50 -1.70 -0.01
N LEU A 61 13.68 -2.73 -0.27
CA LEU A 61 12.60 -3.12 0.63
C LEU A 61 13.13 -3.69 1.96
N ALA A 62 14.27 -4.37 1.95
CA ALA A 62 14.92 -4.89 3.15
C ALA A 62 15.65 -3.78 3.94
N ASP A 63 16.32 -2.88 3.23
CA ASP A 63 17.08 -1.77 3.78
C ASP A 63 16.98 -0.53 2.86
N PRO A 64 16.07 0.41 3.17
CA PRO A 64 15.82 1.58 2.33
C PRO A 64 16.99 2.58 2.32
N GLU A 65 17.93 2.51 3.26
CA GLU A 65 19.13 3.37 3.26
C GLU A 65 20.07 3.06 2.09
N GLN A 66 19.95 1.87 1.50
CA GLN A 66 20.76 1.47 0.35
C GLN A 66 20.22 1.99 -1.00
N ALA A 67 19.14 2.77 -0.98
CA ALA A 67 18.49 3.23 -2.20
C ALA A 67 19.40 4.09 -3.10
N ALA A 68 20.28 4.92 -2.54
CA ALA A 68 21.25 5.67 -3.33
C ALA A 68 22.30 4.78 -4.04
N THR A 69 22.54 3.57 -3.53
CA THR A 69 23.53 2.63 -4.09
C THR A 69 22.94 1.69 -5.13
N PHE A 70 21.72 1.17 -4.89
CA PHE A 70 21.08 0.18 -5.76
C PHE A 70 19.84 0.70 -6.49
N GLY A 71 19.42 1.92 -6.21
CA GLY A 71 18.18 2.47 -6.71
C GLY A 71 18.24 2.92 -8.16
N GLN A 72 19.41 2.95 -8.80
CA GLN A 72 19.55 3.23 -10.23
C GLN A 72 19.92 1.94 -10.97
N VAL A 73 19.04 1.49 -11.87
CA VAL A 73 19.20 0.24 -12.62
C VAL A 73 19.02 0.50 -14.11
N ASP A 74 19.99 0.08 -14.92
CA ASP A 74 19.90 0.14 -16.38
C ASP A 74 19.11 -1.06 -16.91
N LEU A 75 18.07 -0.78 -17.70
CA LEU A 75 17.21 -1.77 -18.38
C LEU A 75 17.44 -1.78 -19.90
N GLY A 76 18.47 -1.08 -20.40
CA GLY A 76 18.81 -0.95 -21.81
C GLY A 76 17.93 0.06 -22.54
N LEU A 77 16.61 -0.13 -22.55
CA LEU A 77 15.65 0.81 -23.16
C LEU A 77 15.19 1.92 -22.21
N ALA A 78 15.49 1.77 -20.92
CA ALA A 78 15.13 2.73 -19.88
C ALA A 78 16.13 2.62 -18.72
N VAL A 79 16.24 3.68 -17.93
CA VAL A 79 16.88 3.64 -16.61
C VAL A 79 15.78 3.71 -15.55
N ALA A 80 15.80 2.75 -14.64
CA ALA A 80 14.88 2.67 -13.52
C ALA A 80 15.48 3.32 -12.27
N TYR A 81 14.71 4.20 -11.64
CA TYR A 81 15.01 4.83 -10.35
C TYR A 81 14.03 4.32 -9.30
N ILE A 82 14.51 3.56 -8.32
CA ILE A 82 13.74 2.90 -7.27
C ILE A 82 13.86 3.71 -5.98
N ILE A 83 12.74 4.28 -5.54
CA ILE A 83 12.66 5.23 -4.45
C ILE A 83 11.79 4.63 -3.34
N PRO A 84 12.29 4.47 -2.10
CA PRO A 84 11.51 3.87 -1.03
C PRO A 84 10.34 4.76 -0.59
N PHE A 85 9.20 4.12 -0.32
CA PHE A 85 8.09 4.74 0.38
C PHE A 85 8.24 4.51 1.88
N THR A 86 8.50 5.56 2.64
CA THR A 86 8.52 5.49 4.10
C THR A 86 7.23 6.02 4.69
N GLY A 87 6.63 5.25 5.59
CA GLY A 87 5.47 5.65 6.38
C GLY A 87 5.86 6.36 7.67
N ASP A 88 4.85 6.60 8.51
CA ASP A 88 5.03 7.12 9.86
C ASP A 88 5.98 6.16 10.64
N HIS A 89 6.99 6.72 11.34
CA HIS A 89 8.05 5.96 12.03
C HIS A 89 9.07 5.23 11.14
N SER A 90 9.34 5.73 9.93
CA SER A 90 10.39 5.22 9.04
C SER A 90 10.17 3.77 8.56
N SER A 91 8.97 3.22 8.74
CA SER A 91 8.65 1.89 8.23
C SER A 91 8.47 1.91 6.72
N VAL A 92 9.14 1.02 5.99
CA VAL A 92 8.95 0.89 4.54
C VAL A 92 7.54 0.36 4.24
N LEU A 93 6.81 1.13 3.43
CA LEU A 93 5.49 0.79 2.90
C LEU A 93 5.58 0.07 1.55
N GLY A 94 6.65 0.33 0.80
CA GLY A 94 6.85 -0.16 -0.56
C GLY A 94 7.95 0.60 -1.28
N VAL A 95 8.00 0.48 -2.60
CA VAL A 95 8.89 1.29 -3.44
C VAL A 95 8.14 1.90 -4.63
N PHE A 96 8.62 3.06 -5.05
CA PHE A 96 8.22 3.80 -6.23
C PHE A 96 9.33 3.70 -7.27
N SER A 97 9.05 3.11 -8.42
CA SER A 97 10.02 3.01 -9.50
C SER A 97 9.64 3.98 -10.60
N ILE A 98 10.58 4.77 -11.09
CA ILE A 98 10.40 5.69 -12.22
C ILE A 98 11.30 5.21 -13.36
N LEU A 99 10.76 5.15 -14.56
CA LEU A 99 11.51 4.86 -15.77
C LEU A 99 11.70 6.13 -16.56
N VAL A 100 12.94 6.39 -16.95
CA VAL A 100 13.35 7.53 -17.78
C VAL A 100 14.14 6.99 -18.97
N GLN A 101 14.05 7.67 -20.11
CA GLN A 101 14.85 7.35 -21.28
C GLN A 101 16.36 7.43 -20.94
N PRO A 102 17.21 6.53 -21.47
CA PRO A 102 18.63 6.48 -21.09
C PRO A 102 19.42 7.74 -21.42
N ASP A 103 19.02 8.49 -22.45
CA ASP A 103 19.64 9.75 -22.87
C ASP A 103 19.35 10.93 -21.92
N GLU A 104 18.21 10.88 -21.23
CA GLU A 104 17.79 11.85 -20.21
C GLU A 104 18.09 11.36 -18.77
N ALA A 105 18.83 10.25 -18.64
CA ALA A 105 19.19 9.68 -17.35
C ALA A 105 20.11 10.64 -16.56
N LYS A 106 19.80 10.77 -15.27
CA LYS A 106 20.54 11.61 -14.31
C LYS A 106 21.09 10.74 -13.19
N THR A 107 21.77 11.35 -12.23
CA THR A 107 22.13 10.62 -11.01
C THR A 107 20.88 10.32 -10.18
N TYR A 108 20.96 9.27 -9.34
CA TYR A 108 19.87 8.91 -8.44
C TYR A 108 19.38 10.08 -7.60
N ASP A 109 20.30 10.82 -6.97
CA ASP A 109 19.99 11.94 -6.07
C ASP A 109 19.27 13.08 -6.82
N GLU A 110 19.68 13.39 -8.06
CA GLU A 110 19.03 14.42 -8.87
C GLU A 110 17.58 14.05 -9.23
N ILE A 111 17.31 12.78 -9.52
CA ILE A 111 15.95 12.29 -9.79
C ILE A 111 15.12 12.35 -8.51
N VAL A 112 15.67 11.87 -7.39
CA VAL A 112 14.99 11.90 -6.08
C VAL A 112 14.62 13.34 -5.72
N ASP A 113 15.53 14.29 -5.88
CA ASP A 113 15.26 15.71 -5.58
C ASP A 113 14.17 16.30 -6.48
N GLN A 114 14.18 15.97 -7.77
CA GLN A 114 13.16 16.45 -8.73
C GLN A 114 11.77 15.88 -8.43
N VAL A 115 11.69 14.60 -8.05
CA VAL A 115 10.42 13.90 -7.84
C VAL A 115 9.96 13.90 -6.40
N TYR A 116 10.77 14.41 -5.47
CA TYR A 116 10.47 14.47 -4.05
C TYR A 116 9.06 15.03 -3.75
N PRO A 117 8.58 16.12 -4.39
CA PRO A 117 7.23 16.62 -4.13
C PRO A 117 6.12 15.60 -4.48
N VAL A 118 6.30 14.88 -5.58
CA VAL A 118 5.36 13.84 -6.05
C VAL A 118 5.39 12.64 -5.12
N VAL A 119 6.59 12.14 -4.83
CA VAL A 119 6.80 10.99 -3.94
C VAL A 119 6.26 11.28 -2.55
N ASN A 120 6.53 12.46 -1.99
CA ASN A 120 6.04 12.86 -0.66
C ASN A 120 4.50 12.99 -0.63
N SER A 121 3.89 13.55 -1.69
CA SER A 121 2.42 13.61 -1.79
C SER A 121 1.80 12.21 -1.84
N LEU A 122 2.36 11.32 -2.67
CA LEU A 122 1.95 9.92 -2.77
C LEU A 122 2.13 9.16 -1.45
N GLN A 123 3.27 9.33 -0.78
CA GLN A 123 3.55 8.74 0.54
C GLN A 123 2.49 9.18 1.56
N ARG A 124 2.16 10.48 1.61
CA ARG A 124 1.14 11.01 2.51
C ARG A 124 -0.23 10.42 2.23
N GLU A 125 -0.61 10.32 0.96
CA GLU A 125 -1.89 9.75 0.56
C GLU A 125 -2.00 8.25 0.91
N LEU A 126 -0.94 7.48 0.63
CA LEU A 126 -0.85 6.06 0.99
C LEU A 126 -0.90 5.85 2.51
N SER A 127 -0.17 6.66 3.28
CA SER A 127 -0.22 6.65 4.75
C SER A 127 -1.63 6.92 5.28
N LEU A 128 -2.35 7.90 4.71
CA LEU A 128 -3.73 8.19 5.10
C LEU A 128 -4.68 7.03 4.76
N ARG A 129 -4.55 6.44 3.57
CA ARG A 129 -5.35 5.28 3.16
C ARG A 129 -5.08 4.07 4.06
N TYR A 130 -3.82 3.82 4.43
CA TYR A 130 -3.48 2.75 5.35
C TYR A 130 -4.11 2.97 6.74
N ARG A 131 -4.01 4.18 7.29
CA ARG A 131 -4.64 4.55 8.56
C ARG A 131 -6.15 4.40 8.52
N LEU A 132 -6.78 4.81 7.42
CA LEU A 132 -8.21 4.67 7.20
C LEU A 132 -8.62 3.18 7.15
N MET A 133 -7.87 2.33 6.45
CA MET A 133 -8.10 0.88 6.42
C MET A 133 -7.94 0.23 7.81
N ALA A 134 -6.93 0.64 8.56
CA ALA A 134 -6.72 0.17 9.94
C ALA A 134 -7.89 0.58 10.85
N ALA A 135 -8.36 1.82 10.74
CA ALA A 135 -9.52 2.32 11.47
C ALA A 135 -10.80 1.55 11.09
N TYR A 136 -11.05 1.31 9.79
CA TYR A 136 -12.18 0.50 9.34
C TYR A 136 -12.12 -0.93 9.89
N LYS A 137 -10.94 -1.55 9.93
CA LYS A 137 -10.77 -2.88 10.52
C LYS A 137 -11.15 -2.87 12.00
N GLN A 138 -10.68 -1.88 12.77
CA GLN A 138 -11.03 -1.74 14.18
C GLN A 138 -12.53 -1.48 14.37
N LEU A 139 -13.13 -0.64 13.53
CA LEU A 139 -14.57 -0.35 13.59
C LEU A 139 -15.41 -1.61 13.27
N ASN A 140 -15.00 -2.41 12.29
CA ASN A 140 -15.65 -3.69 11.99
C ASN A 140 -15.54 -4.67 13.16
N THR A 141 -14.38 -4.72 13.84
CA THR A 141 -14.23 -5.53 15.06
C THR A 141 -15.16 -5.05 16.16
N ARG A 142 -15.18 -3.75 16.46
CA ARG A 142 -16.07 -3.17 17.49
C ARG A 142 -17.55 -3.37 17.18
N SER A 143 -17.95 -3.16 15.92
CA SER A 143 -19.32 -3.41 15.46
C SER A 143 -19.71 -4.88 15.62
N ALA A 144 -18.79 -5.80 15.34
CA ALA A 144 -19.03 -7.22 15.54
C ALA A 144 -19.11 -7.59 17.04
N GLU A 145 -18.30 -6.98 17.90
CA GLU A 145 -18.36 -7.12 19.37
C GLU A 145 -19.69 -6.60 19.93
N GLU A 146 -20.14 -5.42 19.50
CA GLU A 146 -21.41 -4.83 19.91
C GLU A 146 -22.61 -5.69 19.48
N ASN A 147 -22.57 -6.23 18.26
CA ASN A 147 -23.58 -7.17 17.79
C ASN A 147 -23.62 -8.46 18.63
N LEU A 148 -22.45 -8.98 19.05
CA LEU A 148 -22.37 -10.12 19.96
C LEU A 148 -23.02 -9.78 21.32
N LEU A 149 -22.69 -8.62 21.90
CA LEU A 149 -23.25 -8.18 23.18
C LEU A 149 -24.78 -8.06 23.10
N HIS A 150 -25.33 -7.48 22.03
CA HIS A 150 -26.78 -7.42 21.85
C HIS A 150 -27.44 -8.79 21.67
N GLN A 151 -26.76 -9.75 21.02
CA GLN A 151 -27.27 -11.13 20.93
C GLN A 151 -27.28 -11.82 22.28
N ILE A 152 -26.22 -11.64 23.09
CA ILE A 152 -26.13 -12.15 24.46
C ILE A 152 -27.24 -11.52 25.32
N GLU A 153 -27.42 -10.20 25.26
CA GLU A 153 -28.45 -9.49 25.98
C GLU A 153 -29.85 -10.05 25.66
N LYS A 154 -30.18 -10.21 24.37
CA LYS A 154 -31.45 -10.84 23.94
C LYS A 154 -31.62 -12.24 24.53
N VAL A 155 -30.58 -13.06 24.51
CA VAL A 155 -30.62 -14.43 25.05
C VAL A 155 -30.86 -14.42 26.55
N VAL A 156 -30.19 -13.56 27.31
CA VAL A 156 -30.37 -13.39 28.76
C VAL A 156 -31.78 -12.88 29.10
N TYR A 157 -32.31 -11.91 28.35
CA TYR A 157 -33.67 -11.42 28.57
C TYR A 157 -34.74 -12.46 28.28
N LEU A 158 -34.57 -13.28 27.23
CA LEU A 158 -35.54 -14.29 26.80
C LEU A 158 -35.47 -15.57 27.63
N ARG A 159 -34.30 -15.94 28.17
CA ARG A 159 -34.08 -17.19 28.92
C ARG A 159 -33.44 -16.86 30.27
N ARG A 160 -34.27 -16.76 31.31
CA ARG A 160 -33.83 -16.44 32.69
C ARG A 160 -33.26 -17.63 33.47
N THR A 161 -33.20 -18.83 32.87
CA THR A 161 -32.76 -20.08 33.53
C THR A 161 -31.31 -20.43 33.20
N SER A 162 -30.53 -20.90 34.20
CA SER A 162 -29.08 -20.66 34.27
C SER A 162 -28.16 -21.52 33.42
N ASP A 163 -28.59 -22.69 32.92
CA ASP A 163 -27.67 -23.62 32.24
C ASP A 163 -27.76 -23.58 30.70
N ASP A 164 -28.97 -23.58 30.16
CA ASP A 164 -29.20 -23.47 28.70
C ASP A 164 -28.77 -22.12 28.15
N THR A 165 -28.95 -21.06 28.94
CA THR A 165 -28.59 -19.68 28.58
C THR A 165 -27.07 -19.53 28.51
N LEU A 166 -26.35 -20.10 29.47
CA LEU A 166 -24.89 -20.07 29.51
C LEU A 166 -24.29 -20.86 28.33
N THR A 167 -24.86 -22.03 28.03
CA THR A 167 -24.47 -22.85 26.87
C THR A 167 -24.68 -22.09 25.55
N HIS A 168 -25.79 -21.38 25.41
CA HIS A 168 -26.08 -20.59 24.21
C HIS A 168 -25.13 -19.39 24.06
N ILE A 169 -24.81 -18.69 25.16
CA ILE A 169 -23.84 -17.59 25.17
C ILE A 169 -22.45 -18.10 24.76
N LEU A 170 -22.01 -19.24 25.31
CA LEU A 170 -20.72 -19.84 24.97
C LEU A 170 -20.62 -20.22 23.49
N LEU A 171 -21.71 -20.69 22.87
CA LEU A 171 -21.76 -20.96 21.43
C LEU A 171 -21.62 -19.68 20.60
N LEU A 172 -22.29 -18.59 20.99
CA LEU A 172 -22.16 -17.29 20.32
C LEU A 172 -20.73 -16.76 20.40
N CYS A 173 -20.11 -16.81 21.58
CA CYS A 173 -18.72 -16.41 21.79
C CYS A 173 -17.75 -17.27 20.97
N ARG A 174 -17.93 -18.60 20.93
CA ARG A 174 -17.11 -19.51 20.10
C ARG A 174 -17.21 -19.17 18.62
N LYS A 175 -18.42 -18.93 18.13
CA LYS A 175 -18.66 -18.55 16.72
C LYS A 175 -17.99 -17.22 16.38
N PHE A 176 -18.08 -16.23 17.28
CA PHE A 176 -17.44 -14.93 17.12
C PHE A 176 -15.91 -15.03 17.11
N LEU A 177 -15.34 -15.76 18.06
CA LEU A 177 -13.90 -15.97 18.20
C LEU A 177 -13.33 -16.95 17.14
N LYS A 178 -14.18 -17.57 16.32
CA LYS A 178 -13.82 -18.58 15.32
C LYS A 178 -13.00 -19.73 15.91
N VAL A 179 -13.27 -20.09 17.16
CA VAL A 179 -12.62 -21.23 17.82
C VAL A 179 -13.33 -22.50 17.35
N ALA A 180 -12.62 -23.35 16.61
CA ALA A 180 -13.13 -24.66 16.22
C ALA A 180 -13.37 -25.49 17.49
N GLY A 181 -14.59 -26.03 17.64
CA GLY A 181 -14.91 -26.92 18.74
C GLY A 181 -14.19 -28.27 18.55
N THR A 182 -13.44 -28.69 19.56
CA THR A 182 -13.14 -30.11 19.81
C THR A 182 -14.41 -30.86 20.16
#